data_AF-A0A0M6YEK1-F1
#
_entry.id   AF-A0A0M6YEK1-F1
#
_cell.length_a   1.000
_cell.length_b   1.000
_cell.length_c   1.000
_cell.angle_alpha   90.00
_cell.angle_beta   90.00
_cell.angle_gamma   90.00
#
_symmetry.space_group_name_H-M   'P 1'
#
loop_
_entity.id
_entity.type
_entity.pdbx_description
1 polymer ?
#
loop_
_entity_poly.entity_id
_entity_poly.type
_entity_poly.pdbx_seq_one_letter_code
_entity_poly.pdbx_strand_id
1 'polypeptide(L)'
;MADKQPVQKTYLAVPYELRTVADEAGAIWDKKAKAWFAKGTEVPDALKRFLPENQQERPRDDPRTAFGKFLRDNGAELKGLPEMDGKWHRIALAGDGKETNASYRGFLDGVPNGQFKNFKGDDVPLQWISKGDALTPEEKQRLVAEAAQNRENRERVRATEQEATAKRAFGIWTNLKSWATPENCPYLARKNVRGYGVKVADDGRMVVPLRDENGRIWSLQFVGDEKIYLKHGRKDGLFHTIDPSKDLENGRDKGDKLTIIIGEGYATGADVHKAANLPTAVAFDGDNLVATAKAVREKFPKANLLIAADDDHHLPNRNPPLPNKGLKCAQRAAEAVGGKVLAPSFTPAEKERGATDWNDLKQIRGEKGLLTALRDSFVQMQREHARSLGKDKGLGRELEMSR
;
A
#
# COMPACT_ATOMS: atom_id res chain seq x y z
N MET A 1 4.13 -18.67 20.35
CA MET A 1 2.74 -19.10 20.11
C MET A 1 2.72 -19.75 18.75
N ALA A 2 2.15 -20.95 18.61
CA ALA A 2 2.13 -21.66 17.34
C ALA A 2 1.41 -20.80 16.28
N ASP A 3 2.14 -20.44 15.23
CA ASP A 3 1.61 -19.76 14.05
C ASP A 3 0.57 -20.71 13.45
N LYS A 4 -0.72 -20.49 13.75
CA LYS A 4 -1.81 -21.26 13.14
C LYS A 4 -1.79 -20.92 11.67
N GLN A 5 -1.13 -21.76 10.87
CA GLN A 5 -1.22 -21.67 9.42
C GLN A 5 -2.70 -21.53 9.05
N PRO A 6 -3.04 -20.55 8.20
CA PRO A 6 -4.42 -20.35 7.80
C PRO A 6 -4.96 -21.67 7.23
N VAL A 7 -6.09 -22.12 7.79
CA VAL A 7 -6.74 -23.36 7.34
C VAL A 7 -7.14 -23.18 5.89
N GLN A 8 -6.52 -23.96 5.02
CA GLN A 8 -6.79 -23.91 3.58
C GLN A 8 -8.28 -24.14 3.32
N LYS A 9 -8.84 -23.36 2.40
CA LYS A 9 -10.26 -23.44 2.03
C LYS A 9 -10.41 -23.97 0.62
N THR A 10 -11.35 -24.90 0.44
CA THR A 10 -11.85 -25.31 -0.87
C THR A 10 -13.30 -24.85 -1.01
N TYR A 11 -13.55 -23.84 -1.84
CA TYR A 11 -14.87 -23.22 -1.99
C TYR A 11 -15.82 -24.07 -2.83
N LEU A 12 -17.10 -24.04 -2.45
CA LEU A 12 -18.17 -24.90 -2.95
C LEU A 12 -19.33 -24.06 -3.50
N ALA A 13 -19.79 -24.45 -4.68
CA ALA A 13 -20.96 -23.94 -5.36
C ALA A 13 -22.24 -24.61 -4.81
N VAL A 14 -22.66 -24.24 -3.60
CA VAL A 14 -23.84 -24.86 -2.92
C VAL A 14 -25.13 -24.09 -3.23
N PRO A 15 -26.08 -24.64 -4.01
CA PRO A 15 -27.39 -24.01 -4.24
C PRO A 15 -28.11 -23.72 -2.91
N TYR A 16 -28.93 -22.67 -2.89
CA TYR A 16 -29.57 -22.21 -1.66
C TYR A 16 -30.43 -23.30 -1.00
N GLU A 17 -31.07 -24.12 -1.82
CA GLU A 17 -31.96 -25.23 -1.45
C GLU A 17 -31.19 -26.38 -0.81
N LEU A 18 -29.89 -26.53 -1.15
CA LEU A 18 -29.02 -27.61 -0.67
C LEU A 18 -28.09 -27.17 0.46
N ARG A 19 -28.26 -25.94 0.98
CA ARG A 19 -27.42 -25.38 2.04
C ARG A 19 -27.37 -26.23 3.31
N THR A 20 -28.52 -26.76 3.74
CA THR A 20 -28.61 -27.61 4.94
C THR A 20 -27.86 -28.92 4.73
N VAL A 21 -27.98 -29.51 3.54
CA VAL A 21 -27.29 -30.76 3.21
C VAL A 21 -25.78 -30.56 3.13
N ALA A 22 -25.32 -29.42 2.61
CA ALA A 22 -23.90 -29.09 2.59
C ALA A 22 -23.35 -28.84 4.01
N ASP A 23 -24.10 -28.12 4.85
CA ASP A 23 -23.73 -27.86 6.25
C ASP A 23 -23.62 -29.16 7.07
N GLU A 24 -24.61 -30.05 6.95
CA GLU A 24 -24.60 -31.38 7.57
C GLU A 24 -23.42 -32.24 7.07
N ALA A 25 -23.03 -32.07 5.80
CA ALA A 25 -21.85 -32.72 5.22
C ALA A 25 -20.52 -32.03 5.58
N GLY A 26 -20.55 -30.99 6.43
CA GLY A 26 -19.36 -30.34 6.99
C GLY A 26 -18.87 -29.11 6.22
N ALA A 27 -19.65 -28.58 5.27
CA ALA A 27 -19.34 -27.30 4.63
C ALA A 27 -19.55 -26.14 5.61
N ILE A 28 -18.78 -25.06 5.45
CA ILE A 28 -18.82 -23.89 6.33
C ILE A 28 -19.10 -22.65 5.50
N TRP A 29 -19.97 -21.76 5.98
CA TRP A 29 -20.24 -20.49 5.31
C TRP A 29 -19.15 -19.44 5.56
N ASP A 30 -18.51 -18.94 4.51
CA ASP A 30 -17.63 -17.79 4.55
C ASP A 30 -18.40 -16.51 4.25
N LYS A 31 -18.67 -15.70 5.28
CA LYS A 31 -19.41 -14.43 5.14
C LYS A 31 -18.70 -13.40 4.24
N LYS A 32 -17.36 -13.41 4.20
CA LYS A 32 -16.57 -12.44 3.42
C LYS A 32 -16.57 -12.82 1.94
N ALA A 33 -16.38 -14.11 1.65
CA ALA A 33 -16.46 -14.63 0.28
C ALA A 33 -17.89 -14.79 -0.23
N LYS A 34 -18.89 -14.83 0.69
CA LYS A 34 -20.29 -15.17 0.40
C LYS A 34 -20.40 -16.53 -0.29
N ALA A 35 -19.59 -17.49 0.14
CA ALA A 35 -19.46 -18.82 -0.44
C ALA A 35 -19.37 -19.88 0.67
N TRP A 36 -19.81 -21.09 0.37
CA TRP A 36 -19.54 -22.26 1.22
C TRP A 36 -18.13 -22.77 0.97
N PHE A 37 -17.48 -23.37 1.96
CA PHE A 37 -16.17 -24.01 1.79
C PHE A 37 -16.03 -25.27 2.64
N ALA A 38 -15.20 -26.21 2.17
CA ALA A 38 -14.66 -27.32 2.95
C ALA A 38 -13.28 -26.94 3.51
N LYS A 39 -12.94 -27.42 4.71
CA LYS A 39 -11.62 -27.25 5.30
C LYS A 39 -10.63 -28.22 4.66
N GLY A 40 -9.47 -27.71 4.27
CA GLY A 40 -8.39 -28.49 3.66
C GLY A 40 -8.54 -28.66 2.15
N THR A 41 -7.56 -29.35 1.56
CA THR A 41 -7.55 -29.74 0.14
C THR A 41 -8.42 -30.95 -0.15
N GLU A 42 -8.58 -31.83 0.84
CA GLU A 42 -9.39 -33.03 0.70
C GLU A 42 -10.85 -32.68 0.99
N VAL A 43 -11.64 -32.59 -0.08
CA VAL A 43 -13.08 -32.36 0.03
C VAL A 43 -13.76 -33.69 0.34
N PRO A 44 -14.55 -33.79 1.43
CA PRO A 44 -15.36 -34.96 1.74
C PRO A 44 -16.20 -35.39 0.54
N ASP A 45 -16.36 -36.70 0.32
CA ASP A 45 -17.07 -37.24 -0.85
C ASP A 45 -18.49 -36.65 -1.00
N ALA A 46 -19.19 -36.46 0.12
CA ALA A 46 -20.52 -35.85 0.17
C ALA A 46 -20.56 -34.40 -0.35
N LEU A 47 -19.43 -33.70 -0.34
CA LEU A 47 -19.28 -32.31 -0.78
C LEU A 47 -18.72 -32.17 -2.20
N LYS A 48 -18.13 -33.23 -2.79
CA LYS A 48 -17.52 -33.17 -4.12
C LYS A 48 -18.50 -32.73 -5.22
N ARG A 49 -19.78 -33.07 -5.10
CA ARG A 49 -20.84 -32.63 -6.03
C ARG A 49 -21.03 -31.10 -6.07
N PHE A 50 -20.59 -30.39 -5.04
CA PHE A 50 -20.66 -28.94 -4.95
C PHE A 50 -19.37 -28.25 -5.42
N LEU A 51 -18.37 -29.00 -5.91
CA LEU A 51 -17.20 -28.39 -6.52
C LEU A 51 -17.60 -27.62 -7.79
N PRO A 52 -17.11 -26.38 -8.00
CA PRO A 52 -17.47 -25.57 -9.16
C PRO A 52 -17.25 -26.29 -10.51
N GLU A 53 -16.17 -27.05 -10.64
CA GLU A 53 -15.83 -27.84 -11.83
C GLU A 53 -16.83 -28.97 -12.14
N ASN A 54 -17.61 -29.39 -11.14
CA ASN A 54 -18.63 -30.44 -11.28
C ASN A 54 -20.01 -29.88 -11.61
N GLN A 55 -20.16 -28.56 -11.83
CA GLN A 55 -21.42 -27.93 -12.19
C GLN A 55 -21.48 -27.58 -13.68
N GLN A 56 -22.63 -27.87 -14.32
CA GLN A 56 -22.82 -27.62 -15.76
C GLN A 56 -22.71 -26.13 -16.11
N GLU A 57 -21.91 -25.81 -17.13
CA GLU A 57 -21.84 -24.48 -17.74
C GLU A 57 -22.84 -24.33 -18.87
N ARG A 58 -23.55 -23.18 -18.94
CA ARG A 58 -24.34 -22.81 -20.12
C ARG A 58 -23.50 -21.99 -21.09
N PRO A 59 -23.70 -22.12 -22.41
CA PRO A 59 -23.07 -21.25 -23.40
C PRO A 59 -23.52 -19.80 -23.21
N ARG A 60 -22.57 -18.85 -23.28
CA ARG A 60 -22.82 -17.40 -23.32
C ARG A 60 -21.88 -16.73 -24.32
N ASP A 61 -22.24 -15.53 -24.73
CA ASP A 61 -21.35 -14.64 -25.47
C ASP A 61 -20.10 -14.31 -24.65
N ASP A 62 -18.95 -14.30 -25.33
CA ASP A 62 -17.64 -14.11 -24.70
C ASP A 62 -17.52 -12.73 -24.02
N PRO A 63 -17.38 -12.67 -22.67
CA PRO A 63 -17.28 -11.42 -21.93
C PRO A 63 -16.11 -10.52 -22.36
N ARG A 64 -15.06 -11.12 -22.95
CA ARG A 64 -13.90 -10.40 -23.50
C ARG A 64 -14.33 -9.42 -24.59
N THR A 65 -15.39 -9.72 -25.34
CA THR A 65 -15.92 -8.83 -26.39
C THR A 65 -16.46 -7.54 -25.80
N ALA A 66 -17.35 -7.66 -24.79
CA ALA A 66 -17.96 -6.51 -24.13
C ALA A 66 -16.94 -5.69 -23.32
N PHE A 67 -16.01 -6.36 -22.63
CA PHE A 67 -14.93 -5.67 -21.93
C PHE A 67 -13.97 -4.97 -22.90
N GLY A 68 -13.63 -5.61 -24.03
CA GLY A 68 -12.79 -5.02 -25.07
C GLY A 68 -13.43 -3.78 -25.70
N LYS A 69 -14.76 -3.75 -25.85
CA LYS A 69 -15.49 -2.54 -26.25
C LYS A 69 -15.37 -1.44 -25.19
N PHE A 70 -15.61 -1.76 -23.92
CA PHE A 70 -15.45 -0.81 -22.81
C PHE A 70 -14.04 -0.18 -22.77
N LEU A 71 -12.98 -0.97 -22.97
CA LEU A 71 -11.60 -0.46 -23.01
C LEU A 71 -11.41 0.52 -24.17
N ARG A 72 -11.90 0.18 -25.38
CA ARG A 72 -11.81 1.05 -26.56
C ARG A 72 -12.63 2.34 -26.40
N ASP A 73 -13.84 2.25 -25.85
CA ASP A 73 -14.69 3.41 -25.57
C ASP A 73 -14.04 4.40 -24.59
N ASN A 74 -13.13 3.92 -23.73
CA ASN A 74 -12.36 4.73 -22.79
C ASN A 74 -10.93 5.07 -23.30
N GLY A 75 -10.70 4.91 -24.61
CA GLY A 75 -9.50 5.40 -25.29
C GLY A 75 -8.33 4.42 -25.35
N ALA A 76 -8.50 3.14 -24.99
CA ALA A 76 -7.42 2.15 -25.13
C ALA A 76 -7.24 1.66 -26.58
N GLU A 77 -6.00 1.60 -27.07
CA GLU A 77 -5.66 0.99 -28.36
C GLU A 77 -5.51 -0.53 -28.22
N LEU A 78 -6.64 -1.23 -28.09
CA LEU A 78 -6.67 -2.68 -27.96
C LEU A 78 -6.71 -3.37 -29.33
N LYS A 79 -5.73 -4.24 -29.58
CA LYS A 79 -5.71 -5.14 -30.75
C LYS A 79 -6.30 -6.49 -30.36
N GLY A 80 -7.51 -6.79 -30.84
CA GLY A 80 -8.20 -8.06 -30.56
C GLY A 80 -8.97 -8.07 -29.24
N LEU A 81 -9.09 -9.26 -28.64
CA LEU A 81 -9.77 -9.46 -27.36
C LEU A 81 -8.81 -9.21 -26.18
N PRO A 82 -9.27 -8.62 -25.07
CA PRO A 82 -8.43 -8.36 -23.91
C PRO A 82 -8.11 -9.64 -23.14
N GLU A 83 -6.93 -9.66 -22.52
CA GLU A 83 -6.55 -10.68 -21.55
C GLU A 83 -7.26 -10.44 -20.20
N MET A 84 -8.04 -11.42 -19.75
CA MET A 84 -8.82 -11.34 -18.51
C MET A 84 -8.35 -12.36 -17.47
N ASP A 85 -7.03 -12.41 -17.24
CA ASP A 85 -6.36 -13.35 -16.32
C ASP A 85 -6.21 -12.80 -14.88
N GLY A 86 -6.79 -11.62 -14.61
CA GLY A 86 -6.71 -10.89 -13.36
C GLY A 86 -5.41 -10.09 -13.16
N LYS A 87 -4.46 -10.13 -14.11
CA LYS A 87 -3.22 -9.36 -14.04
C LYS A 87 -3.37 -8.01 -14.73
N TRP A 88 -2.51 -7.07 -14.32
CA TRP A 88 -2.42 -5.77 -14.98
C TRP A 88 -1.64 -5.90 -16.29
N HIS A 89 -2.28 -5.50 -17.38
CA HIS A 89 -1.74 -5.44 -18.73
C HIS A 89 -1.53 -3.99 -19.13
N ARG A 90 -0.33 -3.64 -19.60
CA ARG A 90 -0.01 -2.30 -20.12
C ARG A 90 -0.64 -2.13 -21.50
N ILE A 91 -1.20 -0.96 -21.77
CA ILE A 91 -1.82 -0.64 -23.07
C ILE A 91 -1.60 0.84 -23.41
N ALA A 92 -1.50 1.13 -24.70
CA ALA A 92 -1.45 2.50 -25.22
C ALA A 92 -2.84 3.13 -25.22
N LEU A 93 -2.88 4.46 -25.09
CA LEU A 93 -4.08 5.24 -25.36
C LEU A 93 -4.08 5.70 -26.82
N ALA A 94 -5.26 5.99 -27.36
CA ALA A 94 -5.41 6.51 -28.71
C ALA A 94 -4.54 7.74 -28.92
N GLY A 95 -3.59 7.67 -29.86
CA GLY A 95 -2.67 8.77 -30.19
C GLY A 95 -1.35 8.78 -29.41
N ASP A 96 -1.11 7.83 -28.50
CA ASP A 96 0.15 7.72 -27.75
C ASP A 96 1.29 7.02 -28.51
N GLY A 97 1.00 6.49 -29.70
CA GLY A 97 1.99 5.77 -30.51
C GLY A 97 2.46 4.48 -29.81
N LYS A 98 3.72 4.45 -29.36
CA LYS A 98 4.31 3.27 -28.68
C LYS A 98 4.23 3.34 -27.15
N GLU A 99 3.84 4.48 -26.59
CA GLU A 99 3.81 4.68 -25.14
C GLU A 99 2.59 4.01 -24.51
N THR A 100 2.77 3.29 -23.41
CA THR A 100 1.69 2.54 -22.75
C THR A 100 1.09 3.30 -21.57
N ASN A 101 0.46 4.46 -21.80
CA ASN A 101 -0.06 5.30 -20.71
C ASN A 101 -1.39 4.85 -20.10
N ALA A 102 -1.75 3.58 -20.25
CA ALA A 102 -2.84 2.98 -19.51
C ALA A 102 -2.54 1.53 -19.09
N SER A 103 -3.35 1.02 -18.18
CA SER A 103 -3.34 -0.39 -17.81
C SER A 103 -4.74 -0.90 -17.59
N TYR A 104 -4.99 -2.16 -17.93
CA TYR A 104 -6.24 -2.82 -17.64
C TYR A 104 -6.02 -4.15 -16.94
N ARG A 105 -7.06 -4.66 -16.29
CA ARG A 105 -7.15 -6.06 -15.87
C ARG A 105 -8.58 -6.52 -15.92
N GLY A 106 -8.81 -7.71 -16.46
CA GLY A 106 -10.13 -8.33 -16.47
C GLY A 106 -10.16 -9.58 -15.62
N PHE A 107 -11.35 -9.93 -15.16
CA PHE A 107 -11.66 -11.09 -14.33
C PHE A 107 -12.80 -11.84 -15.02
N LEU A 108 -12.56 -13.09 -15.40
CA LEU A 108 -13.60 -14.01 -15.87
C LEU A 108 -14.22 -14.81 -14.71
N ASP A 109 -13.56 -14.80 -13.55
CA ASP A 109 -14.07 -15.40 -12.33
C ASP A 109 -15.21 -14.54 -11.74
N GLY A 110 -16.30 -15.18 -11.34
CA GLY A 110 -17.44 -14.42 -10.83
C GLY A 110 -18.34 -13.86 -11.93
N VAL A 111 -19.04 -12.76 -11.63
CA VAL A 111 -19.60 -11.90 -12.69
C VAL A 111 -18.41 -11.28 -13.42
N PRO A 112 -18.23 -11.51 -14.73
CA PRO A 112 -17.08 -10.98 -15.43
C PRO A 112 -17.01 -9.46 -15.22
N ASN A 113 -15.84 -9.00 -14.81
CA ASN A 113 -15.61 -7.60 -14.46
C ASN A 113 -14.19 -7.20 -14.84
N GLY A 114 -13.91 -5.91 -14.78
CA GLY A 114 -12.62 -5.40 -15.18
C GLY A 114 -12.39 -3.98 -14.73
N GLN A 115 -11.12 -3.60 -14.78
CA GLN A 115 -10.66 -2.27 -14.39
C GLN A 115 -9.80 -1.68 -15.49
N PHE A 116 -9.94 -0.38 -15.68
CA PHE A 116 -9.13 0.40 -16.61
C PHE A 116 -8.56 1.63 -15.90
N LYS A 117 -7.23 1.75 -15.90
CA LYS A 117 -6.52 2.87 -15.29
C LYS A 117 -5.79 3.66 -16.38
N ASN A 118 -6.20 4.90 -16.55
CA ASN A 118 -5.53 5.88 -17.41
C ASN A 118 -4.54 6.69 -16.56
N PHE A 119 -3.26 6.74 -16.94
CA PHE A 119 -2.23 7.46 -16.16
C PHE A 119 -2.12 8.96 -16.47
N LYS A 120 -2.91 9.46 -17.44
CA LYS A 120 -2.97 10.89 -17.81
C LYS A 120 -4.14 11.64 -17.16
N GLY A 121 -5.06 10.93 -16.48
CA GLY A 121 -6.26 11.49 -15.86
C GLY A 121 -6.35 11.23 -14.36
N ASP A 122 -7.58 11.18 -13.83
CA ASP A 122 -7.82 10.89 -12.42
C ASP A 122 -7.24 9.53 -12.00
N ASP A 123 -6.66 9.45 -10.80
CA ASP A 123 -5.97 8.27 -10.26
C ASP A 123 -6.93 7.10 -9.90
N VAL A 124 -8.22 7.23 -10.22
CA VAL A 124 -9.26 6.24 -9.92
C VAL A 124 -9.49 5.36 -11.15
N PRO A 125 -9.24 4.04 -11.06
CA PRO A 125 -9.55 3.12 -12.15
C PRO A 125 -11.05 3.06 -12.43
N LEU A 126 -11.45 3.20 -13.70
CA LEU A 126 -12.80 2.93 -14.15
C LEU A 126 -13.12 1.45 -13.97
N GLN A 127 -14.37 1.16 -13.61
CA GLN A 127 -14.85 -0.19 -13.34
C GLN A 127 -15.81 -0.62 -14.44
N TRP A 128 -15.68 -1.86 -14.89
CA TRP A 128 -16.61 -2.53 -15.79
C TRP A 128 -17.14 -3.80 -15.14
N ILE A 129 -18.43 -4.06 -15.33
CA ILE A 129 -19.09 -5.30 -14.92
C ILE A 129 -19.97 -5.72 -16.09
N SER A 130 -19.89 -6.99 -16.48
CA SER A 130 -20.69 -7.54 -17.58
C SER A 130 -22.18 -7.37 -17.31
N LYS A 131 -22.89 -6.83 -18.30
CA LYS A 131 -24.36 -6.75 -18.33
C LYS A 131 -24.87 -7.91 -19.21
N GLY A 132 -24.73 -9.14 -18.73
CA GLY A 132 -25.31 -10.32 -19.37
C GLY A 132 -26.66 -10.71 -18.74
N ASP A 133 -27.43 -11.56 -19.44
CA ASP A 133 -28.70 -12.14 -18.97
C ASP A 133 -28.61 -12.56 -17.50
N ALA A 134 -29.68 -12.31 -16.74
CA ALA A 134 -29.72 -12.56 -15.30
C ALA A 134 -29.19 -13.96 -14.95
N LEU A 135 -28.04 -14.00 -14.26
CA LEU A 135 -27.44 -15.22 -13.74
C LEU A 135 -28.49 -15.97 -12.91
N THR A 136 -28.63 -17.28 -13.10
CA THR A 136 -29.45 -18.05 -12.16
C THR A 136 -28.78 -18.05 -10.78
N PRO A 137 -29.54 -18.27 -9.69
CA PRO A 137 -28.97 -18.37 -8.35
C PRO A 137 -27.81 -19.38 -8.26
N GLU A 138 -27.91 -20.52 -8.95
CA GLU A 138 -26.91 -21.58 -8.97
C GLU A 138 -25.63 -21.16 -9.71
N GLU A 139 -25.77 -20.52 -10.88
CA GLU A 139 -24.64 -19.98 -11.64
C GLU A 139 -23.91 -18.89 -10.86
N LYS A 140 -24.67 -18.00 -10.22
CA LYS A 140 -24.10 -16.98 -9.34
C LYS A 140 -23.29 -17.62 -8.21
N GLN A 141 -23.80 -18.69 -7.61
CA GLN A 141 -23.11 -19.38 -6.54
C GLN A 141 -21.84 -20.07 -7.02
N ARG A 142 -21.87 -20.69 -8.21
CA ARG A 142 -20.67 -21.27 -8.84
C ARG A 142 -19.59 -20.22 -9.07
N LEU A 143 -19.97 -19.12 -9.71
CA LEU A 143 -19.08 -18.02 -10.04
C LEU A 143 -18.49 -17.35 -8.78
N VAL A 144 -19.29 -17.20 -7.72
CA VAL A 144 -18.82 -16.69 -6.42
C VAL A 144 -17.83 -17.67 -5.76
N ALA A 145 -18.12 -18.97 -5.78
CA ALA A 145 -17.21 -19.99 -5.24
C ALA A 145 -15.90 -20.05 -6.03
N GLU A 146 -15.95 -19.99 -7.36
CA GLU A 146 -14.77 -19.97 -8.23
C GLU A 146 -13.90 -18.73 -7.98
N ALA A 147 -14.51 -17.53 -7.92
CA ALA A 147 -13.78 -16.30 -7.60
C ALA A 147 -13.15 -16.34 -6.21
N ALA A 148 -13.84 -16.94 -5.23
CA ALA A 148 -13.28 -17.15 -3.90
C ALA A 148 -12.11 -18.13 -3.92
N GLN A 149 -12.21 -19.24 -4.67
CA GLN A 149 -11.14 -20.21 -4.83
C GLN A 149 -9.92 -19.64 -5.56
N ASN A 150 -10.14 -18.88 -6.63
CA ASN A 150 -9.07 -18.23 -7.39
C ASN A 150 -8.35 -17.18 -6.54
N ARG A 151 -9.09 -16.44 -5.71
CA ARG A 151 -8.50 -15.51 -4.74
C ARG A 151 -7.65 -16.24 -3.70
N GLU A 152 -8.18 -17.31 -3.10
CA GLU A 152 -7.45 -18.16 -2.14
C GLU A 152 -6.15 -18.71 -2.76
N ASN A 153 -6.24 -19.26 -3.98
CA ASN A 153 -5.10 -19.79 -4.72
C ASN A 153 -4.04 -18.70 -5.01
N ARG A 154 -4.47 -17.51 -5.46
CA ARG A 154 -3.58 -16.36 -5.71
C ARG A 154 -2.91 -15.88 -4.43
N GLU A 155 -3.66 -15.76 -3.34
CA GLU A 155 -3.12 -15.35 -2.03
C GLU A 155 -2.10 -16.38 -1.51
N ARG A 156 -2.37 -17.69 -1.67
CA ARG A 156 -1.43 -18.76 -1.32
C ARG A 156 -0.14 -18.69 -2.14
N VAL A 157 -0.24 -18.60 -3.47
CA VAL A 157 0.94 -18.48 -4.34
C VAL A 157 1.76 -17.25 -3.96
N ARG A 158 1.10 -16.09 -3.76
CA ARG A 158 1.75 -14.85 -3.31
C ARG A 158 2.45 -15.03 -1.95
N ALA A 159 1.80 -15.69 -0.99
CA ALA A 159 2.39 -15.94 0.33
C ALA A 159 3.64 -16.82 0.25
N THR A 160 3.59 -17.91 -0.52
CA THR A 160 4.74 -18.80 -0.75
C THR A 160 5.89 -18.06 -1.43
N GLU A 161 5.61 -17.28 -2.47
CA GLU A 161 6.62 -16.46 -3.16
C GLU A 161 7.25 -15.42 -2.23
N GLN A 162 6.42 -14.75 -1.41
CA GLN A 162 6.90 -13.77 -0.42
C GLN A 162 7.77 -14.42 0.66
N GLU A 163 7.40 -15.62 1.14
CA GLU A 163 8.18 -16.37 2.14
C GLU A 163 9.54 -16.80 1.57
N ALA A 164 9.57 -17.33 0.35
CA ALA A 164 10.81 -17.67 -0.34
C ALA A 164 11.70 -16.42 -0.56
N THR A 165 11.08 -15.28 -0.88
CA THR A 165 11.77 -14.01 -1.08
C THR A 165 12.31 -13.44 0.23
N ALA A 166 11.58 -13.58 1.34
CA ALA A 166 12.04 -13.17 2.67
C ALA A 166 13.32 -13.92 3.09
N LYS A 167 13.39 -15.23 2.83
CA LYS A 167 14.61 -16.04 3.07
C LYS A 167 15.79 -15.54 2.24
N ARG A 168 15.57 -15.25 0.95
CA ARG A 168 16.59 -14.68 0.07
C ARG A 168 17.03 -13.28 0.52
N ALA A 169 16.09 -12.42 0.88
CA ALA A 169 16.33 -11.07 1.39
C ALA A 169 17.20 -11.10 2.64
N PHE A 170 16.89 -11.99 3.58
CA PHE A 170 17.69 -12.21 4.78
C PHE A 170 19.13 -12.68 4.46
N GLY A 171 19.28 -13.61 3.52
CA GLY A 171 20.58 -14.08 3.04
C GLY A 171 21.43 -12.95 2.44
N ILE A 172 20.86 -12.17 1.52
CA ILE A 172 21.51 -10.99 0.94
C ILE A 172 21.92 -10.01 2.04
N TRP A 173 20.98 -9.64 2.92
CA TRP A 173 21.22 -8.68 4.00
C TRP A 173 22.37 -9.10 4.94
N THR A 174 22.45 -10.38 5.28
CA THR A 174 23.46 -10.93 6.19
C THR A 174 24.84 -11.00 5.53
N ASN A 175 24.88 -11.19 4.21
CA ASN A 175 26.12 -11.26 3.45
C ASN A 175 26.73 -9.89 3.16
N LEU A 176 25.92 -8.82 3.10
CA LEU A 176 26.45 -7.46 3.05
C LEU A 176 27.23 -7.13 4.34
N LYS A 177 28.52 -6.80 4.21
CA LYS A 177 29.44 -6.61 5.35
C LYS A 177 29.54 -5.17 5.81
N SER A 178 29.38 -4.23 4.89
CA SER A 178 29.61 -2.81 5.16
C SER A 178 28.30 -2.06 5.42
N TRP A 179 28.29 -1.25 6.48
CA TRP A 179 27.26 -0.23 6.68
C TRP A 179 27.44 0.87 5.64
N ALA A 180 26.33 1.40 5.12
CA ALA A 180 26.39 2.50 4.17
C ALA A 180 26.66 3.82 4.89
N THR A 181 27.58 4.61 4.34
CA THR A 181 27.90 5.97 4.78
C THR A 181 28.00 6.88 3.55
N PRO A 182 27.97 8.22 3.71
CA PRO A 182 28.21 9.14 2.60
C PRO A 182 29.52 8.87 1.85
N GLU A 183 30.55 8.32 2.50
CA GLU A 183 31.87 8.08 1.90
C GLU A 183 31.88 6.85 0.98
N ASN A 184 31.03 5.85 1.23
CA ASN A 184 31.01 4.60 0.47
C ASN A 184 29.73 4.39 -0.36
N CYS A 185 28.75 5.29 -0.26
CA CYS A 185 27.48 5.19 -0.95
C CYS A 185 27.13 6.49 -1.71
N PRO A 186 27.14 6.48 -3.05
CA PRO A 186 26.86 7.65 -3.87
C PRO A 186 25.50 8.30 -3.60
N TYR A 187 24.47 7.50 -3.30
CA TYR A 187 23.14 8.03 -2.96
C TYR A 187 23.17 8.85 -1.67
N LEU A 188 23.80 8.34 -0.61
CA LEU A 188 23.91 9.03 0.68
C LEU A 188 24.76 10.30 0.55
N ALA A 189 25.85 10.25 -0.23
CA ALA A 189 26.68 11.41 -0.54
C ALA A 189 25.86 12.52 -1.22
N ARG A 190 25.17 12.18 -2.32
CA ARG A 190 24.36 13.12 -3.10
C ARG A 190 23.22 13.72 -2.30
N LYS A 191 22.55 12.91 -1.48
CA LYS A 191 21.47 13.38 -0.58
C LYS A 191 22.00 14.04 0.70
N ASN A 192 23.31 13.99 0.95
CA ASN A 192 23.96 14.48 2.16
C ASN A 192 23.27 13.97 3.45
N VAL A 193 22.94 12.68 3.49
CA VAL A 193 22.22 12.04 4.60
C VAL A 193 23.03 10.90 5.21
N ARG A 194 22.91 10.70 6.52
CA ARG A 194 23.58 9.60 7.23
C ARG A 194 22.89 8.26 6.97
N GLY A 195 23.68 7.20 6.86
CA GLY A 195 23.20 5.82 6.86
C GLY A 195 22.87 5.32 8.27
N TYR A 196 21.60 5.38 8.64
CA TYR A 196 21.02 4.71 9.80
C TYR A 196 20.48 3.32 9.43
N GLY A 197 21.12 2.27 9.95
CA GLY A 197 20.61 0.89 9.86
C GLY A 197 20.55 0.32 8.43
N VAL A 198 21.32 0.90 7.49
CA VAL A 198 21.35 0.54 6.08
C VAL A 198 22.75 0.07 5.67
N LYS A 199 22.83 -0.85 4.72
CA LYS A 199 24.09 -1.41 4.23
C LYS A 199 24.39 -0.94 2.81
N VAL A 200 25.63 -1.11 2.37
CA VAL A 200 26.02 -0.84 0.98
C VAL A 200 26.33 -2.16 0.27
N ALA A 201 25.87 -2.28 -0.97
CA ALA A 201 26.22 -3.38 -1.86
C ALA A 201 27.55 -3.12 -2.55
N ASP A 202 28.18 -4.16 -3.11
CA ASP A 202 29.49 -4.04 -3.77
C ASP A 202 29.47 -3.11 -4.99
N ASP A 203 28.29 -2.90 -5.58
CA ASP A 203 28.05 -1.94 -6.67
C ASP A 203 27.73 -0.51 -6.18
N GLY A 204 27.91 -0.23 -4.90
CA GLY A 204 27.73 1.10 -4.29
C GLY A 204 26.28 1.46 -3.95
N ARG A 205 25.29 0.63 -4.30
CA ARG A 205 23.89 0.90 -3.96
C ARG A 205 23.65 0.77 -2.47
N MET A 206 22.89 1.71 -1.90
CA MET A 206 22.37 1.56 -0.55
C MET A 206 21.31 0.45 -0.54
N VAL A 207 21.35 -0.42 0.45
CA VAL A 207 20.38 -1.47 0.68
C VAL A 207 19.62 -1.18 1.96
N VAL A 208 18.31 -1.04 1.83
CA VAL A 208 17.38 -0.76 2.93
C VAL A 208 16.53 -2.00 3.20
N PRO A 209 16.52 -2.55 4.42
CA PRO A 209 15.72 -3.73 4.73
C PRO A 209 14.25 -3.35 4.97
N LEU A 210 13.32 -4.06 4.32
CA LEU A 210 11.89 -3.93 4.59
C LEU A 210 11.53 -4.92 5.69
N ARG A 211 11.21 -4.41 6.88
CA ARG A 211 10.92 -5.22 8.06
C ARG A 211 9.46 -5.14 8.46
N ASP A 212 8.95 -6.22 9.03
CA ASP A 212 7.67 -6.19 9.72
C ASP A 212 7.83 -5.61 11.13
N GLU A 213 6.72 -5.53 11.85
CA GLU A 213 6.65 -5.03 13.22
C GLU A 213 7.52 -5.84 14.21
N ASN A 214 7.88 -7.09 13.88
CA ASN A 214 8.74 -7.94 14.70
C ASN A 214 10.23 -7.85 14.28
N GLY A 215 10.55 -7.01 13.29
CA GLY A 215 11.91 -6.82 12.80
C GLY A 215 12.36 -7.86 11.77
N ARG A 216 11.50 -8.80 11.38
CA ARG A 216 11.80 -9.81 10.36
C ARG A 216 11.89 -9.16 8.99
N ILE A 217 12.94 -9.50 8.23
CA ILE A 217 13.14 -8.99 6.87
C ILE A 217 12.27 -9.79 5.90
N TRP A 218 11.46 -9.08 5.13
CA TRP A 218 10.59 -9.67 4.10
C TRP A 218 11.00 -9.29 2.68
N SER A 219 11.71 -8.17 2.52
CA SER A 219 12.21 -7.69 1.23
C SER A 219 13.39 -6.73 1.44
N LEU A 220 14.02 -6.31 0.34
CA LEU A 220 15.06 -5.29 0.30
C LEU A 220 14.71 -4.24 -0.75
N GLN A 221 15.05 -2.98 -0.46
CA GLN A 221 15.11 -1.91 -1.45
C GLN A 221 16.58 -1.61 -1.76
N PHE A 222 16.94 -1.61 -3.03
CA PHE A 222 18.26 -1.19 -3.51
C PHE A 222 18.11 0.21 -4.10
N VAL A 223 18.92 1.14 -3.61
CA VAL A 223 18.84 2.56 -3.91
C VAL A 223 20.17 3.00 -4.53
N GLY A 224 20.14 3.26 -5.84
CA GLY A 224 21.23 3.84 -6.62
C GLY A 224 20.73 5.04 -7.42
N ASP A 225 20.92 5.00 -8.74
CA ASP A 225 20.28 5.95 -9.67
C ASP A 225 18.78 5.67 -9.79
N GLU A 226 18.42 4.37 -9.75
CA GLU A 226 17.05 3.91 -9.60
C GLU A 226 16.81 3.31 -8.21
N LYS A 227 15.55 3.29 -7.80
CA LYS A 227 15.09 2.60 -6.59
C LYS A 227 14.37 1.33 -7.01
N ILE A 228 14.96 0.17 -6.74
CA ILE A 228 14.38 -1.13 -7.11
C ILE A 228 14.10 -1.97 -5.86
N TYR A 229 13.01 -2.72 -5.89
CA TYR A 229 12.67 -3.66 -4.84
C TYR A 229 13.07 -5.08 -5.23
N LEU A 230 13.37 -5.92 -4.24
CA LEU A 230 13.58 -7.34 -4.48
C LEU A 230 12.30 -7.96 -5.04
N LYS A 231 12.39 -8.53 -6.25
CA LYS A 231 11.25 -9.09 -6.99
C LYS A 231 10.50 -10.12 -6.14
N HIS A 232 9.16 -10.10 -6.19
CA HIS A 232 8.25 -10.92 -5.38
C HIS A 232 8.27 -10.65 -3.87
N GLY A 233 9.06 -9.67 -3.40
CA GLY A 233 9.09 -9.28 -2.00
C GLY A 233 7.79 -8.59 -1.56
N ARG A 234 7.37 -8.85 -0.32
CA ARG A 234 6.32 -8.05 0.31
C ARG A 234 6.82 -6.61 0.51
N LYS A 235 5.96 -5.62 0.30
CA LYS A 235 6.21 -4.20 0.63
C LYS A 235 5.16 -3.69 1.62
N ASP A 236 3.90 -4.00 1.34
CA ASP A 236 2.74 -3.50 2.09
C ASP A 236 2.87 -3.73 3.61
N GLY A 237 2.87 -2.62 4.34
CA GLY A 237 2.91 -2.57 5.82
C GLY A 237 4.30 -2.74 6.41
N LEU A 238 5.32 -2.96 5.60
CA LEU A 238 6.71 -3.05 6.06
C LEU A 238 7.32 -1.65 6.16
N PHE A 239 8.36 -1.54 6.99
CA PHE A 239 9.10 -0.29 7.19
C PHE A 239 10.56 -0.54 7.57
N HIS A 240 11.38 0.49 7.43
CA HIS A 240 12.72 0.52 8.01
C HIS A 240 12.72 1.44 9.23
N THR A 241 13.28 0.96 10.34
CA THR A 241 13.32 1.71 11.60
C THR A 241 14.65 2.42 11.76
N ILE A 242 14.58 3.72 12.04
CA ILE A 242 15.69 4.57 12.45
C ILE A 242 15.49 4.88 13.93
N ASP A 243 16.21 4.18 14.79
CA ASP A 243 16.16 4.35 16.25
C ASP A 243 17.50 3.92 16.89
N PRO A 244 18.61 4.65 16.63
CA PRO A 244 19.92 4.30 17.18
C PRO A 244 19.97 4.36 18.72
N SER A 245 19.11 5.17 19.34
CA SER A 245 18.99 5.35 20.80
C SER A 245 18.13 4.27 21.48
N LYS A 246 17.45 3.43 20.68
CA LYS A 246 16.50 2.40 21.16
C LYS A 246 15.31 2.97 21.95
N ASP A 247 14.86 4.16 21.61
CA ASP A 247 13.74 4.85 22.27
C ASP A 247 12.40 4.12 22.12
N LEU A 248 12.30 3.22 21.14
CA LEU A 248 11.16 2.32 20.97
C LEU A 248 11.13 1.20 22.04
N GLU A 249 12.29 0.80 22.56
CA GLU A 249 12.46 -0.28 23.53
C GLU A 249 12.63 0.23 24.98
N ASN A 250 13.12 1.47 25.14
CA ASN A 250 13.38 2.06 26.45
C ASN A 250 12.08 2.29 27.24
N GLY A 251 12.15 2.03 28.55
CA GLY A 251 11.10 2.40 29.50
C GLY A 251 10.91 3.91 29.52
N ARG A 252 9.66 4.37 29.65
CA ARG A 252 9.30 5.79 29.72
C ARG A 252 8.83 6.17 31.10
N ASP A 253 9.14 7.40 31.50
CA ASP A 253 8.62 7.99 32.72
C ASP A 253 7.10 8.13 32.67
N LYS A 254 6.46 8.14 33.85
CA LYS A 254 5.01 8.32 33.96
C LYS A 254 4.62 9.68 33.39
N GLY A 255 3.95 9.67 32.25
CA GLY A 255 3.41 10.86 31.59
C GLY A 255 4.06 11.17 30.24
N ASP A 256 5.22 10.61 29.94
CA ASP A 256 5.84 10.78 28.62
C ASP A 256 5.21 9.84 27.58
N LYS A 257 4.82 10.43 26.44
CA LYS A 257 4.21 9.68 25.33
C LYS A 257 5.23 9.53 24.22
N LEU A 258 5.50 8.27 23.86
CA LEU A 258 6.28 7.92 22.68
C LEU A 258 5.80 8.72 21.47
N THR A 259 6.70 9.42 20.81
CA THR A 259 6.41 10.09 19.53
C THR A 259 7.25 9.44 18.45
N ILE A 260 6.59 8.97 17.39
CA ILE A 260 7.22 8.31 16.25
C ILE A 260 6.94 9.14 15.00
N ILE A 261 7.99 9.41 14.22
CA ILE A 261 7.84 10.02 12.91
C ILE A 261 7.74 8.91 11.86
N ILE A 262 6.89 9.08 10.85
CA ILE A 262 6.81 8.20 9.69
C ILE A 262 7.15 9.03 8.46
N GLY A 263 8.29 8.77 7.85
CA GLY A 263 8.75 9.43 6.62
C GLY A 263 8.44 8.61 5.38
N GLU A 264 8.12 9.28 4.27
CA GLU A 264 7.89 8.62 2.99
C GLU A 264 9.17 7.94 2.47
N GLY A 265 10.23 8.71 2.21
CA GLY A 265 11.51 8.20 1.71
C GLY A 265 12.58 8.08 2.80
N TYR A 266 13.67 7.35 2.47
CA TYR A 266 14.81 7.19 3.38
C TYR A 266 15.48 8.52 3.74
N ALA A 267 15.76 9.37 2.74
CA ALA A 267 16.40 10.67 2.97
C ALA A 267 15.55 11.56 3.90
N THR A 268 14.25 11.67 3.61
CA THR A 268 13.27 12.36 4.47
C THR A 268 13.31 11.79 5.89
N GLY A 269 13.19 10.47 6.06
CA GLY A 269 13.22 9.83 7.37
C GLY A 269 14.53 10.04 8.15
N ALA A 270 15.68 9.97 7.48
CA ALA A 270 16.98 10.19 8.10
C ALA A 270 17.17 11.65 8.56
N ASP A 271 16.72 12.61 7.74
CA ASP A 271 16.84 14.04 8.05
C ASP A 271 15.91 14.47 9.19
N VAL A 272 14.64 14.03 9.15
CA VAL A 272 13.70 14.35 10.25
C VAL A 272 14.11 13.67 11.55
N HIS A 273 14.64 12.44 11.50
CA HIS A 273 15.22 11.79 12.67
C HIS A 273 16.40 12.60 13.21
N LYS A 274 17.36 12.98 12.36
CA LYS A 274 18.54 13.74 12.78
C LYS A 274 18.15 15.08 13.44
N ALA A 275 17.15 15.77 12.90
CA ALA A 275 16.71 17.05 13.41
C ALA A 275 15.87 16.92 14.69
N ALA A 276 14.92 15.99 14.75
CA ALA A 276 14.01 15.86 15.89
C ALA A 276 14.54 14.96 17.01
N ASN A 277 15.54 14.12 16.73
CA ASN A 277 16.01 13.06 17.60
C ASN A 277 14.88 12.15 18.11
N LEU A 278 13.95 11.80 17.21
CA LEU A 278 12.80 10.92 17.50
C LEU A 278 12.89 9.64 16.67
N PRO A 279 12.44 8.48 17.21
CA PRO A 279 12.39 7.25 16.45
C PRO A 279 11.53 7.43 15.19
N THR A 280 12.05 6.96 14.06
CA THR A 280 11.45 7.20 12.75
C THR A 280 11.27 5.90 11.97
N ALA A 281 10.08 5.70 11.41
CA ALA A 281 9.80 4.62 10.47
C ALA A 281 9.81 5.17 9.03
N VAL A 282 10.47 4.47 8.11
CA VAL A 282 10.51 4.82 6.68
C VAL A 282 9.56 3.92 5.91
N ALA A 283 8.63 4.52 5.15
CA ALA A 283 7.59 3.83 4.39
C ALA A 283 7.99 3.46 2.95
N PHE A 284 9.14 3.93 2.47
CA PHE A 284 9.73 3.72 1.14
C PHE A 284 9.08 4.50 -0.01
N ASP A 285 7.75 4.62 -0.04
CA ASP A 285 6.99 5.41 -1.00
C ASP A 285 5.59 5.77 -0.46
N GLY A 286 4.95 6.78 -1.08
CA GLY A 286 3.62 7.25 -0.68
C GLY A 286 2.50 6.20 -0.78
N ASP A 287 2.65 5.17 -1.63
CA ASP A 287 1.64 4.11 -1.76
C ASP A 287 1.66 3.15 -0.55
N ASN A 288 2.82 2.96 0.09
CA ASN A 288 2.95 2.14 1.29
C ASN A 288 2.72 2.93 2.59
N LEU A 289 2.73 4.27 2.55
CA LEU A 289 2.66 5.13 3.73
C LEU A 289 1.48 4.84 4.66
N VAL A 290 0.28 4.62 4.12
CA VAL A 290 -0.91 4.26 4.91
C VAL A 290 -0.76 2.89 5.57
N ALA A 291 -0.21 1.91 4.86
CA ALA A 291 -0.02 0.56 5.39
C ALA A 291 1.06 0.56 6.49
N THR A 292 2.18 1.25 6.28
CA THR A 292 3.22 1.46 7.30
C THR A 292 2.64 2.16 8.53
N ALA A 293 1.87 3.24 8.36
CA ALA A 293 1.27 3.94 9.49
C ALA A 293 0.38 3.01 10.33
N LYS A 294 -0.45 2.19 9.70
CA LYS A 294 -1.30 1.21 10.39
C LYS A 294 -0.46 0.17 11.15
N ALA A 295 0.58 -0.38 10.54
CA ALA A 295 1.46 -1.34 11.20
C ALA A 295 2.18 -0.73 12.42
N VAL A 296 2.66 0.52 12.30
CA VAL A 296 3.27 1.25 13.42
C VAL A 296 2.26 1.53 14.53
N ARG A 297 1.03 1.94 14.20
CA ARG A 297 -0.06 2.15 15.17
C ARG A 297 -0.43 0.86 15.91
N GLU A 298 -0.49 -0.26 15.20
CA GLU A 298 -0.78 -1.56 15.79
C GLU A 298 0.28 -1.97 16.81
N LYS A 299 1.58 -1.80 16.46
CA LYS A 299 2.69 -2.06 17.39
C LYS A 299 2.76 -1.07 18.55
N PHE A 300 2.44 0.21 18.30
CA PHE A 300 2.50 1.28 19.30
C PHE A 300 1.16 2.01 19.46
N PRO A 301 0.12 1.38 20.06
CA PRO A 301 -1.24 1.91 20.08
C PRO A 301 -1.37 3.29 20.71
N LYS A 302 -0.52 3.61 21.68
CA LYS A 302 -0.57 4.86 22.46
C LYS A 302 0.41 5.94 21.98
N ALA A 303 1.21 5.69 20.95
CA ALA A 303 2.20 6.65 20.47
C ALA A 303 1.54 7.85 19.77
N ASN A 304 2.17 9.02 19.86
CA ASN A 304 1.89 10.12 18.93
C ASN A 304 2.56 9.78 17.59
N LEU A 305 1.79 9.77 16.51
CA LEU A 305 2.32 9.48 15.17
C LEU A 305 2.33 10.76 14.35
N LEU A 306 3.51 11.12 13.85
CA LEU A 306 3.73 12.28 12.99
C LEU A 306 4.11 11.79 11.60
N ILE A 307 3.38 12.18 10.56
CA ILE A 307 3.62 11.75 9.19
C ILE A 307 4.38 12.87 8.48
N ALA A 308 5.68 12.66 8.23
CA ALA A 308 6.50 13.61 7.48
C ALA A 308 6.20 13.46 5.98
N ALA A 309 5.48 14.43 5.44
CA ALA A 309 5.06 14.49 4.04
C ALA A 309 6.13 15.14 3.17
N ASP A 310 6.21 14.70 1.91
CA ASP A 310 6.84 15.44 0.83
C ASP A 310 5.78 16.37 0.19
N ASP A 311 6.15 17.61 -0.17
CA ASP A 311 5.26 18.61 -0.80
C ASP A 311 5.53 18.67 -2.31
N ASP A 312 4.84 17.81 -3.06
CA ASP A 312 4.90 17.77 -4.53
C ASP A 312 4.12 18.93 -5.18
N HIS A 313 4.37 20.16 -4.76
CA HIS A 313 3.63 21.36 -5.19
C HIS A 313 3.73 21.66 -6.69
N HIS A 314 4.71 21.09 -7.37
CA HIS A 314 4.89 21.22 -8.81
C HIS A 314 3.92 20.34 -9.62
N LEU A 315 3.40 19.25 -9.05
CA LEU A 315 2.51 18.32 -9.74
C LEU A 315 1.18 18.97 -10.17
N PRO A 316 0.51 19.79 -9.33
CA PRO A 316 -0.68 20.53 -9.74
C PRO A 316 -0.47 21.51 -10.90
N ASN A 317 0.76 21.96 -11.14
CA ASN A 317 1.10 22.91 -12.20
C ASN A 317 1.52 22.23 -13.51
N ARG A 318 1.58 20.89 -13.56
CA ARG A 318 1.85 20.14 -14.80
C ARG A 318 0.66 20.20 -15.76
N ASN A 319 0.89 19.83 -17.02
CA ASN A 319 -0.16 19.65 -18.01
C ASN A 319 -0.12 18.21 -18.58
N PRO A 320 -1.11 17.35 -18.27
CA PRO A 320 -2.26 17.60 -17.39
C PRO A 320 -1.86 17.74 -15.90
N PRO A 321 -2.66 18.45 -15.08
CA PRO A 321 -2.37 18.64 -13.67
C PRO A 321 -2.46 17.31 -12.93
N LEU A 322 -1.47 17.04 -12.07
CA LEU A 322 -1.43 15.86 -11.22
C LEU A 322 -1.65 16.24 -9.76
N PRO A 323 -2.26 15.38 -8.94
CA PRO A 323 -2.41 15.66 -7.52
C PRO A 323 -1.06 15.73 -6.82
N ASN A 324 -0.93 16.59 -5.79
CA ASN A 324 0.19 16.56 -4.86
C ASN A 324 0.14 15.24 -4.07
N LYS A 325 0.86 14.23 -4.58
CA LYS A 325 0.73 12.84 -4.14
C LYS A 325 1.27 12.68 -2.72
N GLY A 326 2.46 13.21 -2.43
CA GLY A 326 3.08 13.15 -1.10
C GLY A 326 2.15 13.66 0.00
N LEU A 327 1.61 14.87 -0.16
CA LEU A 327 0.72 15.47 0.84
C LEU A 327 -0.60 14.69 1.00
N LYS A 328 -1.22 14.25 -0.11
CA LYS A 328 -2.46 13.45 -0.06
C LYS A 328 -2.25 12.11 0.63
N CYS A 329 -1.15 11.42 0.32
CA CYS A 329 -0.83 10.15 0.97
C CYS A 329 -0.56 10.34 2.47
N ALA A 330 0.14 11.41 2.86
CA ALA A 330 0.39 11.72 4.25
C ALA A 330 -0.88 12.04 5.04
N GLN A 331 -1.81 12.80 4.46
CA GLN A 331 -3.13 13.09 5.05
C GLN A 331 -3.92 11.80 5.28
N ARG A 332 -4.02 10.94 4.26
CA ARG A 332 -4.71 9.65 4.37
C ARG A 332 -4.09 8.75 5.44
N ALA A 333 -2.76 8.75 5.55
CA ALA A 333 -2.05 7.98 6.56
C ALA A 333 -2.32 8.51 7.97
N ALA A 334 -2.28 9.84 8.16
CA ALA A 334 -2.58 10.49 9.43
C ALA A 334 -4.02 10.21 9.87
N GLU A 335 -5.00 10.38 8.98
CA GLU A 335 -6.41 10.08 9.23
C GLU A 335 -6.62 8.62 9.65
N ALA A 336 -5.98 7.68 8.94
CA ALA A 336 -6.13 6.25 9.20
C ALA A 336 -5.64 5.79 10.58
N VAL A 337 -4.81 6.58 11.27
CA VAL A 337 -4.18 6.21 12.54
C VAL A 337 -4.33 7.24 13.65
N GLY A 338 -5.13 8.29 13.44
CA GLY A 338 -5.21 9.44 14.34
C GLY A 338 -3.87 10.13 14.55
N GLY A 339 -3.03 10.16 13.50
CA GLY A 339 -1.76 10.86 13.47
C GLY A 339 -1.90 12.31 13.03
N LYS A 340 -0.78 13.01 12.85
CA LYS A 340 -0.74 14.39 12.35
C LYS A 340 0.28 14.53 11.24
N VAL A 341 0.00 15.37 10.25
CA VAL A 341 0.92 15.62 9.13
C VAL A 341 1.94 16.70 9.50
N LEU A 342 3.20 16.47 9.16
CA LEU A 342 4.26 17.46 9.14
C LEU A 342 4.69 17.64 7.68
N ALA A 343 4.39 18.79 7.09
CA ALA A 343 4.85 19.16 5.77
C ALA A 343 5.93 20.25 5.85
N PRO A 344 6.92 20.27 4.95
CA PRO A 344 7.89 21.35 4.86
C PRO A 344 7.21 22.64 4.40
N SER A 345 7.71 23.78 4.88
CA SER A 345 7.25 25.11 4.46
C SER A 345 8.31 25.79 3.60
N PHE A 346 8.01 25.92 2.30
CA PHE A 346 8.90 26.55 1.32
C PHE A 346 8.45 27.98 0.99
N THR A 347 9.42 28.88 0.86
CA THR A 347 9.22 30.21 0.27
C THR A 347 8.98 30.09 -1.24
N PRO A 348 8.37 31.10 -1.89
CA PRO A 348 8.18 31.09 -3.35
C PRO A 348 9.47 30.82 -4.13
N ALA A 349 10.59 31.46 -3.74
CA ALA A 349 11.89 31.28 -4.39
C ALA A 349 12.44 29.85 -4.25
N GLU A 350 12.13 29.15 -3.16
CA GLU A 350 12.56 27.75 -2.97
C GLU A 350 11.68 26.79 -3.77
N LYS A 351 10.38 27.09 -3.89
CA LYS A 351 9.48 26.35 -4.76
C LYS A 351 9.88 26.48 -6.23
N GLU A 352 10.27 27.67 -6.67
CA GLU A 352 10.79 27.92 -8.02
C GLU A 352 12.09 27.14 -8.29
N ARG A 353 12.94 26.93 -7.28
CA ARG A 353 14.12 26.07 -7.36
C ARG A 353 13.81 24.57 -7.36
N GLY A 354 12.53 24.20 -7.30
CA GLY A 354 12.07 22.82 -7.35
C GLY A 354 12.14 22.08 -6.02
N ALA A 355 12.30 22.77 -4.89
CA ALA A 355 12.32 22.12 -3.58
C ALA A 355 10.95 21.51 -3.25
N THR A 356 10.94 20.22 -2.92
CA THR A 356 9.70 19.47 -2.67
C THR A 356 9.71 18.72 -1.35
N ASP A 357 10.87 18.25 -0.89
CA ASP A 357 10.96 17.39 0.29
C ASP A 357 11.79 18.02 1.43
N TRP A 358 11.78 17.37 2.59
CA TRP A 358 12.57 17.80 3.75
C TRP A 358 14.08 17.79 3.50
N ASN A 359 14.55 16.93 2.59
CA ASN A 359 15.95 16.87 2.21
C ASN A 359 16.36 18.08 1.38
N ASP A 360 15.55 18.50 0.40
CA ASP A 360 15.75 19.71 -0.39
C ASP A 360 15.78 20.95 0.52
N LEU A 361 14.87 21.02 1.49
CA LEU A 361 14.85 22.08 2.49
C LEU A 361 16.17 22.16 3.28
N LYS A 362 16.70 21.00 3.70
CA LYS A 362 18.00 20.92 4.37
C LYS A 362 19.14 21.31 3.44
N GLN A 363 19.12 20.91 2.17
CA GLN A 363 20.15 21.29 1.21
C GLN A 363 20.19 22.82 1.00
N ILE A 364 19.02 23.48 1.03
CA ILE A 364 18.91 24.93 0.86
C ILE A 364 19.26 25.69 2.13
N ARG A 365 18.69 25.29 3.27
CA ARG A 365 18.74 26.06 4.54
C ARG A 365 19.73 25.50 5.58
N GLY A 366 20.37 24.38 5.28
CA GLY A 366 21.21 23.64 6.22
C GLY A 366 20.42 22.96 7.35
N GLU A 367 21.14 22.26 8.24
CA GLU A 367 20.55 21.48 9.33
C GLU A 367 19.77 22.34 10.34
N LYS A 368 20.28 23.54 10.65
CA LYS A 368 19.59 24.49 11.52
C LYS A 368 18.27 24.97 10.90
N GLY A 369 18.25 25.18 9.59
CA GLY A 369 17.05 25.55 8.85
C GLY A 369 15.99 24.45 8.86
N LEU A 370 16.41 23.19 8.67
CA LEU A 370 15.54 22.02 8.80
C LEU A 370 14.90 21.92 10.19
N LEU A 371 15.71 22.04 11.25
CA LEU A 371 15.23 22.00 12.63
C LEU A 371 14.21 23.12 12.91
N THR A 372 14.49 24.33 12.41
CA THR A 372 13.58 25.48 12.56
C THR A 372 12.25 25.19 11.86
N ALA A 373 12.29 24.71 10.62
CA ALA A 373 11.08 24.37 9.88
C ALA A 373 10.28 23.25 10.54
N LEU A 374 10.92 22.21 11.08
CA LEU A 374 10.22 21.15 11.81
C LEU A 374 9.54 21.69 13.07
N ARG A 375 10.20 22.58 13.82
CA ARG A 375 9.61 23.24 14.99
C ARG A 375 8.41 24.10 14.59
N ASP A 376 8.54 24.88 13.52
CA ASP A 376 7.46 25.73 13.02
C ASP A 376 6.26 24.89 12.58
N SER A 377 6.48 23.81 11.81
CA SER A 377 5.43 22.86 11.42
C SER A 377 4.77 22.21 12.64
N PHE A 378 5.53 21.87 13.68
CA PHE A 378 4.97 21.34 14.92
C PHE A 378 4.12 22.37 15.67
N VAL A 379 4.59 23.62 15.78
CA VAL A 379 3.85 24.72 16.41
C VAL A 379 2.56 25.02 15.64
N GLN A 380 2.62 25.09 14.31
CA GLN A 380 1.46 25.31 13.47
C GLN A 380 0.43 24.18 13.64
N MET A 381 0.88 22.93 13.62
CA MET A 381 0.04 21.75 13.86
C MET A 381 -0.64 21.81 15.24
N GLN A 382 0.05 22.26 16.29
CA GLN A 382 -0.57 22.43 17.63
C GLN A 382 -1.61 23.55 17.64
N ARG A 383 -1.35 24.67 16.95
CA ARG A 383 -2.32 25.79 16.83
C ARG A 383 -3.57 25.37 16.06
N GLU A 384 -3.42 24.64 14.96
CA GLU A 384 -4.54 24.13 14.16
C GLU A 384 -5.42 23.17 14.98
N HIS A 385 -4.80 22.30 15.77
CA HIS A 385 -5.50 21.41 16.69
C HIS A 385 -6.26 22.16 17.81
N ALA A 386 -5.66 23.22 18.37
CA ALA A 386 -6.34 24.06 19.35
C ALA A 386 -7.54 24.81 18.73
N ARG A 387 -7.40 25.28 17.48
CA ARG A 387 -8.49 25.93 16.74
C ARG A 387 -9.63 24.97 16.40
N SER A 388 -9.34 23.71 16.05
CA SER A 388 -10.39 22.72 15.77
C SER A 388 -11.20 22.40 17.02
N LEU A 389 -10.54 22.19 18.16
CA LEU A 389 -11.20 21.98 19.45
C LEU A 389 -12.03 23.19 19.90
N GLY A 390 -11.58 24.42 19.58
CA GLY A 390 -12.32 25.65 19.85
C GLY A 390 -13.60 25.79 19.00
N LYS A 391 -13.55 25.39 17.73
CA LYS A 391 -14.73 25.39 16.83
C LYS A 391 -15.78 24.34 17.24
N ASP A 392 -15.35 23.14 17.64
CA ASP A 392 -16.28 22.09 18.12
C ASP A 392 -16.98 22.50 19.43
N LYS A 393 -16.28 23.20 20.33
CA LYS A 393 -16.90 23.78 21.55
C LYS A 393 -17.87 24.93 21.24
N GLY A 394 -17.62 25.69 20.18
CA GLY A 394 -18.52 26.74 19.70
C GLY A 394 -19.83 26.17 19.14
N LEU A 395 -19.73 25.15 18.28
CA LEU A 395 -20.88 24.40 17.76
C LEU A 395 -21.69 23.71 18.85
N GLY A 396 -21.03 23.14 19.87
CA GLY A 396 -21.71 22.55 21.04
C GLY A 396 -22.50 23.58 21.85
N ARG A 397 -21.97 24.80 22.02
CA ARG A 397 -22.68 25.89 22.71
C ARG A 397 -23.84 26.47 21.89
N GLU A 398 -23.71 26.56 20.56
CA GLU A 398 -24.82 26.99 19.69
C GLU A 398 -25.98 25.96 19.66
N LEU A 399 -25.67 24.67 19.78
CA LEU A 399 -26.67 23.60 19.90
C LEU A 399 -27.32 23.52 21.29
N GLU A 400 -26.61 23.92 22.35
CA GLU A 400 -27.18 24.04 23.71
C GLU A 400 -28.02 25.32 23.88
N MET A 401 -27.70 26.42 23.18
CA MET A 401 -28.50 27.65 23.22
C MET A 401 -29.70 27.67 22.24
N SER A 402 -29.88 26.62 21.43
CA SER A 402 -31.01 26.45 20.51
C SER A 402 -32.01 25.36 20.92
N ARG A 403 -31.90 24.86 22.16
CA ARG A 403 -32.93 24.06 22.86
C ARG A 403 -33.52 24.89 23.98
#